data_AF-A0A521UCB3-F1
#
_entry.id   AF-A0A521UCB3-F1
#
_cell.length_a   1.000
_cell.length_b   1.000
_cell.length_c   1.000
_cell.angle_alpha   90.00
_cell.angle_beta   90.00
_cell.angle_gamma   90.00
#
_symmetry.space_group_name_H-M   'P 1'
#
loop_
_entity.id
_entity.type
_entity.pdbx_description
1 polymer ?
#
loop_
_entity_poly.entity_id
_entity_poly.type
_entity_poly.pdbx_seq_one_letter_code
_entity_poly.pdbx_strand_id
1 'polypeptide(L)'
;MRRDSALWVLALAVVAGCGGSTIPSPPITEDTGKVEESIVDQDAATETDTGTKADAPVEMDAPVDTDVPTAMDVPTAMDVPTAMDAPTTQEAGLDAPTPVDVAPPRDTPDVIAADVQVSCRRTSDCASAPGLPACDLVSGRCVECIPTSDTCAPGSYCDTSRRCVPGCRNGSDCVGSPGGTVCDTTRRVCVGCLTDSQCALGTVCTSGVCVPGCTPTRGCPTGETCCSGSCINTSTSVTACGSCTRVCSTVHSTPSCMAGACVARCEAGWGDCDTNRDNGCETSTVNNPSHCGGCGVVCSLANASATCASDRCAIVACSAGYQDCDRNVMTGCEAALMTSTTHCGACGNACATGQSCNSGVCQCPTGQTLCLGACTPTQTDRLNCGACNLACPAGQACVAGACTSMQLYHGWSSPVPGCSTASYNTTAPTNQGGRYPYNIGDSNACRAWKLAATVCTTQPTDYSGNAN
;
A
#
# COMPACT_ATOMS: atom_id res chain seq x y z
N MET A 1 90.50 -48.50 -64.30
CA MET A 1 89.95 -49.64 -65.06
C MET A 1 88.72 -50.17 -64.31
N ARG A 2 87.56 -50.19 -65.00
CA ARG A 2 86.30 -50.92 -64.67
C ARG A 2 85.52 -50.44 -63.42
N ARG A 3 84.19 -50.34 -63.41
CA ARG A 3 83.11 -50.49 -64.40
C ARG A 3 81.80 -49.95 -63.78
N ASP A 4 80.90 -49.53 -64.65
CA ASP A 4 79.55 -49.02 -64.42
C ASP A 4 78.52 -50.01 -63.81
N SER A 5 77.41 -49.42 -63.33
CA SER A 5 75.99 -49.87 -63.52
C SER A 5 75.27 -50.71 -62.46
N ALA A 6 74.38 -50.04 -61.71
CA ALA A 6 72.94 -50.36 -61.49
C ALA A 6 72.44 -49.44 -60.34
N LEU A 7 71.75 -48.29 -60.52
CA LEU A 7 70.43 -48.04 -61.12
C LEU A 7 69.33 -48.99 -60.62
N TRP A 8 68.28 -48.39 -60.03
CA TRP A 8 67.06 -48.96 -59.41
C TRP A 8 67.27 -49.46 -57.97
N VAL A 9 66.91 -48.74 -56.90
CA VAL A 9 65.54 -48.32 -56.52
C VAL A 9 65.57 -46.94 -55.86
N LEU A 10 65.09 -45.93 -56.59
CA LEU A 10 64.81 -44.58 -56.10
C LEU A 10 63.28 -44.39 -56.13
N ALA A 11 62.57 -44.96 -55.16
CA ALA A 11 61.14 -44.75 -54.96
C ALA A 11 60.68 -45.34 -53.62
N LEU A 12 61.06 -44.75 -52.48
CA LEU A 12 60.36 -44.99 -51.18
C LEU A 12 60.77 -44.07 -50.03
N ALA A 13 61.80 -43.22 -50.16
CA ALA A 13 62.30 -42.41 -49.04
C ALA A 13 61.69 -41.00 -48.90
N VAL A 14 60.57 -40.70 -49.58
CA VAL A 14 59.83 -39.42 -49.38
C VAL A 14 58.49 -39.64 -48.66
N VAL A 15 58.03 -40.88 -48.49
CA VAL A 15 56.72 -41.19 -47.88
C VAL A 15 56.82 -41.64 -46.41
N ALA A 16 58.01 -42.01 -45.93
CA ALA A 16 58.19 -42.49 -44.55
C ALA A 16 58.21 -41.37 -43.47
N GLY A 17 58.14 -40.09 -43.87
CA GLY A 17 58.25 -38.94 -42.96
C GLY A 17 56.95 -38.15 -42.74
N CYS A 18 55.84 -38.49 -43.40
CA CYS A 18 54.55 -37.92 -43.03
C CYS A 18 54.03 -38.73 -41.84
N GLY A 19 54.18 -38.20 -40.62
CA GLY A 19 53.65 -38.83 -39.41
C GLY A 19 52.16 -39.13 -39.56
N GLY A 20 51.85 -40.42 -39.74
CA GLY A 20 50.50 -40.94 -39.91
C GLY A 20 50.56 -42.46 -40.09
N SER A 21 50.64 -43.19 -38.97
CA SER A 21 50.26 -44.61 -38.96
C SER A 21 48.87 -44.75 -39.57
N THR A 22 48.72 -45.57 -40.60
CA THR A 22 47.42 -46.10 -40.98
C THR A 22 46.97 -47.03 -39.87
N ILE A 23 45.80 -46.75 -39.28
CA ILE A 23 45.02 -47.75 -38.54
C ILE A 23 44.26 -48.56 -39.60
N PRO A 24 44.48 -49.88 -39.71
CA PRO A 24 43.49 -50.78 -40.25
C PRO A 24 42.68 -51.40 -39.08
N SER A 25 41.36 -51.26 -39.10
CA SER A 25 40.45 -52.23 -38.48
C SER A 25 40.14 -53.33 -39.53
N PRO A 26 39.61 -54.54 -39.20
CA PRO A 26 39.12 -55.13 -37.93
C PRO A 26 39.66 -56.60 -37.77
N PRO A 27 39.01 -57.62 -37.14
CA PRO A 27 38.02 -57.70 -36.05
C PRO A 27 38.51 -58.60 -34.87
N ILE A 28 37.88 -58.54 -33.68
CA ILE A 28 37.76 -59.64 -32.67
C ILE A 28 36.92 -59.11 -31.48
N THR A 29 35.70 -59.57 -31.22
CA THR A 29 35.28 -60.77 -30.42
C THR A 29 36.03 -60.95 -29.09
N GLU A 30 35.29 -60.71 -27.99
CA GLU A 30 35.16 -61.46 -26.72
C GLU A 30 36.43 -62.04 -26.05
N ASP A 31 36.63 -62.08 -24.73
CA ASP A 31 35.83 -61.75 -23.54
C ASP A 31 36.79 -61.91 -22.34
N THR A 32 36.49 -61.24 -21.23
CA THR A 32 36.49 -61.72 -19.83
C THR A 32 36.89 -60.62 -18.85
N GLY A 33 35.89 -60.07 -18.15
CA GLY A 33 36.16 -59.16 -17.03
C GLY A 33 34.98 -58.40 -16.42
N LYS A 34 33.81 -59.06 -16.23
CA LYS A 34 32.74 -58.81 -15.23
C LYS A 34 32.58 -57.37 -14.69
N VAL A 35 31.43 -56.73 -14.86
CA VAL A 35 30.18 -57.08 -14.15
C VAL A 35 28.94 -56.91 -15.03
N GLU A 36 28.07 -57.91 -14.93
CA GLU A 36 26.88 -58.15 -15.76
C GLU A 36 25.73 -57.16 -15.58
N GLU A 37 25.06 -56.94 -16.71
CA GLU A 37 23.64 -56.58 -16.88
C GLU A 37 22.69 -57.72 -16.48
N SER A 38 21.40 -57.40 -16.35
CA SER A 38 20.35 -58.04 -17.18
C SER A 38 19.00 -57.36 -16.90
N ILE A 39 18.28 -56.82 -17.90
CA ILE A 39 17.57 -57.46 -19.04
C ILE A 39 16.20 -58.05 -18.62
N VAL A 40 15.16 -57.35 -19.10
CA VAL A 40 13.97 -57.80 -19.86
C VAL A 40 12.88 -58.71 -19.23
N ASP A 41 11.65 -58.29 -19.56
CA ASP A 41 10.39 -59.01 -19.85
C ASP A 41 9.26 -59.21 -18.82
N GLN A 42 8.09 -58.77 -19.31
CA GLN A 42 6.75 -59.38 -19.31
C GLN A 42 5.74 -59.15 -18.16
N ASP A 43 4.76 -58.32 -18.53
CA ASP A 43 3.31 -58.57 -18.62
C ASP A 43 2.40 -58.70 -17.39
N ALA A 44 1.28 -57.97 -17.53
CA ALA A 44 -0.02 -58.04 -16.87
C ALA A 44 -0.06 -57.64 -15.38
N ALA A 45 -0.97 -56.78 -14.92
CA ALA A 45 -2.35 -56.63 -15.33
C ALA A 45 -2.91 -55.25 -14.93
N THR A 46 -3.97 -54.82 -15.64
CA THR A 46 -5.22 -54.22 -15.13
C THR A 46 -5.09 -52.97 -14.22
N GLU A 47 -5.67 -51.81 -14.49
CA GLU A 47 -6.93 -51.43 -15.13
C GLU A 47 -6.93 -49.88 -15.22
N THR A 48 -7.64 -49.36 -16.23
CA THR A 48 -8.50 -48.15 -16.25
C THR A 48 -8.14 -46.97 -15.31
N ASP A 49 -8.09 -45.70 -15.72
CA ASP A 49 -8.96 -45.03 -16.68
C ASP A 49 -8.36 -43.68 -17.13
N THR A 50 -8.78 -43.33 -18.32
CA THR A 50 -8.71 -42.12 -19.15
C THR A 50 -8.46 -40.77 -18.44
N GLY A 51 -7.71 -39.84 -19.05
CA GLY A 51 -8.25 -38.97 -20.12
C GLY A 51 -9.41 -38.14 -19.56
N THR A 52 -9.39 -36.82 -19.52
CA THR A 52 -9.50 -36.01 -20.73
C THR A 52 -9.28 -34.53 -20.37
N LYS A 53 -8.55 -33.86 -21.25
CA LYS A 53 -8.65 -32.42 -21.49
C LYS A 53 -10.03 -32.13 -22.08
N ALA A 54 -10.92 -31.45 -21.35
CA ALA A 54 -12.09 -30.80 -21.94
C ALA A 54 -12.63 -29.73 -20.97
N ASP A 55 -12.72 -28.53 -21.53
CA ASP A 55 -13.78 -27.54 -21.37
C ASP A 55 -14.02 -26.87 -20.02
N ALA A 56 -13.95 -25.53 -20.11
CA ALA A 56 -14.50 -24.59 -19.17
C ALA A 56 -15.99 -24.87 -18.88
N PRO A 57 -16.46 -24.63 -17.65
CA PRO A 57 -17.83 -24.22 -17.41
C PRO A 57 -17.83 -22.67 -17.39
N VAL A 58 -18.40 -22.00 -18.40
CA VAL A 58 -19.84 -21.68 -18.50
C VAL A 58 -20.37 -21.10 -17.20
N GLU A 59 -20.73 -19.82 -17.32
CA GLU A 59 -21.47 -19.00 -16.37
C GLU A 59 -22.70 -19.73 -15.83
N MET A 60 -22.98 -19.54 -14.54
CA MET A 60 -24.33 -19.58 -14.02
C MET A 60 -24.62 -18.25 -13.36
N ASP A 61 -25.36 -17.43 -14.10
CA ASP A 61 -26.26 -16.43 -13.58
C ASP A 61 -27.24 -17.04 -12.57
N ALA A 62 -27.46 -16.31 -11.46
CA ALA A 62 -28.74 -16.22 -10.76
C ALA A 62 -28.67 -15.13 -9.66
N PRO A 63 -29.77 -14.42 -9.36
CA PRO A 63 -30.71 -13.79 -10.28
C PRO A 63 -30.78 -12.26 -10.04
N VAL A 64 -31.08 -11.53 -11.11
CA VAL A 64 -31.65 -10.18 -11.07
C VAL A 64 -33.13 -10.27 -10.66
N ASP A 65 -33.59 -9.20 -10.02
CA ASP A 65 -34.97 -8.77 -9.73
C ASP A 65 -35.66 -9.28 -8.45
N THR A 66 -35.73 -8.35 -7.49
CA THR A 66 -37.03 -7.93 -6.95
C THR A 66 -37.04 -6.40 -6.82
N ASP A 67 -37.69 -5.77 -7.80
CA ASP A 67 -38.55 -4.59 -7.70
C ASP A 67 -38.84 -4.09 -6.27
N VAL A 68 -38.38 -2.86 -5.96
CA VAL A 68 -39.08 -1.95 -5.03
C VAL A 68 -38.95 -0.52 -5.57
N PRO A 69 -40.05 0.24 -5.68
CA PRO A 69 -40.22 1.27 -6.70
C PRO A 69 -39.61 2.62 -6.34
N THR A 70 -39.24 3.34 -7.40
CA THR A 70 -39.03 4.78 -7.43
C THR A 70 -40.30 5.56 -7.11
N ALA A 71 -40.06 6.75 -6.55
CA ALA A 71 -40.96 7.89 -6.30
C ALA A 71 -41.69 7.91 -4.95
N MET A 72 -41.19 8.76 -4.04
CA MET A 72 -42.01 9.76 -3.37
C MET A 72 -41.21 11.07 -3.24
N ASP A 73 -41.69 12.10 -3.92
CA ASP A 73 -41.32 13.50 -3.74
C ASP A 73 -41.45 13.92 -2.27
N VAL A 74 -40.40 14.56 -1.73
CA VAL A 74 -40.48 15.31 -0.48
C VAL A 74 -40.06 16.75 -0.76
N PRO A 75 -40.99 17.73 -0.74
CA PRO A 75 -40.64 19.13 -0.77
C PRO A 75 -40.58 19.65 0.67
N THR A 76 -39.39 20.00 1.15
CA THR A 76 -39.26 20.92 2.29
C THR A 76 -37.95 21.69 2.22
N ALA A 77 -37.91 22.66 1.32
CA ALA A 77 -37.19 23.90 1.56
C ALA A 77 -38.27 24.93 1.91
N MET A 78 -38.37 25.29 3.19
CA MET A 78 -39.04 26.53 3.59
C MET A 78 -37.96 27.52 3.97
N ASP A 79 -37.91 28.55 3.14
CA ASP A 79 -37.13 29.76 3.28
C ASP A 79 -37.40 30.46 4.61
N VAL A 80 -36.33 31.01 5.16
CA VAL A 80 -36.36 32.09 6.15
C VAL A 80 -36.77 33.38 5.45
N PRO A 81 -37.68 34.18 6.05
CA PRO A 81 -37.54 35.61 5.92
C PRO A 81 -37.51 36.31 7.29
N THR A 82 -36.47 37.13 7.43
CA THR A 82 -36.38 38.26 8.33
C THR A 82 -37.37 39.38 7.96
N ALA A 83 -37.71 40.15 9.00
CA ALA A 83 -38.16 41.55 9.03
C ALA A 83 -39.67 41.86 9.01
N MET A 84 -40.07 42.50 10.12
CA MET A 84 -40.89 43.72 10.27
C MET A 84 -42.11 43.92 9.36
N ASP A 85 -43.30 44.04 9.97
CA ASP A 85 -43.99 45.34 10.10
C ASP A 85 -45.29 45.21 10.92
N ALA A 86 -45.61 46.26 11.66
CA ALA A 86 -46.88 46.44 12.37
C ALA A 86 -48.05 46.62 11.39
N PRO A 87 -49.30 46.30 11.79
CA PRO A 87 -50.28 47.38 11.82
C PRO A 87 -51.30 47.33 12.97
N THR A 88 -51.90 48.50 13.13
CA THR A 88 -52.96 48.97 14.01
C THR A 88 -54.34 48.35 13.77
N THR A 89 -55.13 48.29 14.86
CA THR A 89 -56.61 48.44 15.00
C THR A 89 -57.56 47.73 14.03
N GLN A 90 -58.48 46.90 14.54
CA GLN A 90 -59.89 47.27 14.85
C GLN A 90 -60.86 46.05 14.86
N GLU A 91 -61.48 45.83 16.03
CA GLU A 91 -62.86 45.36 16.35
C GLU A 91 -63.43 43.96 15.99
N ALA A 92 -64.30 43.52 16.92
CA ALA A 92 -65.28 42.41 16.94
C ALA A 92 -64.70 41.00 17.22
N GLY A 93 -65.18 40.19 18.17
CA GLY A 93 -66.32 40.23 19.09
C GLY A 93 -66.65 38.78 19.50
N LEU A 94 -67.34 38.59 20.64
CA LEU A 94 -67.99 37.36 21.13
C LEU A 94 -67.02 36.25 21.64
N ASP A 95 -67.18 35.55 22.75
CA ASP A 95 -68.22 35.36 23.75
C ASP A 95 -67.55 34.89 25.05
N ALA A 96 -67.96 35.44 26.20
CA ALA A 96 -67.58 34.96 27.53
C ALA A 96 -68.79 34.28 28.18
N PRO A 97 -68.66 33.06 28.74
CA PRO A 97 -69.76 32.41 29.44
C PRO A 97 -69.97 33.08 30.81
N THR A 98 -71.25 33.34 31.09
CA THR A 98 -71.79 33.91 32.33
C THR A 98 -71.64 32.95 33.53
N PRO A 99 -71.35 33.45 34.75
CA PRO A 99 -71.52 32.67 35.96
C PRO A 99 -72.99 32.62 36.40
N VAL A 100 -73.41 31.43 36.81
CA VAL A 100 -74.74 31.06 37.30
C VAL A 100 -75.02 31.70 38.67
N ASP A 101 -76.23 32.26 38.79
CA ASP A 101 -76.82 32.79 40.02
C ASP A 101 -76.92 31.72 41.12
N VAL A 102 -76.33 31.99 42.28
CA VAL A 102 -76.62 31.29 43.54
C VAL A 102 -77.19 32.30 44.53
N ALA A 103 -78.41 31.98 45.00
CA ALA A 103 -79.26 32.78 45.87
C ALA A 103 -78.60 33.17 47.22
N PRO A 104 -79.04 34.27 47.86
CA PRO A 104 -78.42 34.78 49.09
C PRO A 104 -78.77 33.91 50.31
N PRO A 105 -77.86 33.75 51.29
CA PRO A 105 -78.18 33.09 52.54
C PRO A 105 -79.02 34.00 53.45
N ARG A 106 -79.92 33.35 54.17
CA ARG A 106 -80.86 33.93 55.13
C ARG A 106 -80.14 34.45 56.38
N ASP A 107 -80.68 35.54 56.91
CA ASP A 107 -80.44 36.07 58.25
C ASP A 107 -80.37 34.97 59.31
N THR A 108 -79.27 34.98 60.07
CA THR A 108 -79.22 34.41 61.41
C THR A 108 -78.74 35.51 62.36
N PRO A 109 -79.30 35.59 63.58
CA PRO A 109 -79.23 36.78 64.40
C PRO A 109 -77.86 36.95 65.06
N ASP A 110 -77.50 38.22 65.25
CA ASP A 110 -76.46 38.71 66.16
C ASP A 110 -76.34 37.87 67.43
N VAL A 111 -75.24 37.13 67.52
CA VAL A 111 -74.60 36.83 68.80
C VAL A 111 -73.35 37.69 68.88
N ILE A 112 -73.44 38.68 69.76
CA ILE A 112 -72.35 39.54 70.21
C ILE A 112 -71.23 38.63 70.72
N ALA A 113 -70.22 38.35 69.89
CA ALA A 113 -68.96 37.82 70.36
C ALA A 113 -68.27 38.96 71.11
N ALA A 114 -68.46 38.97 72.43
CA ALA A 114 -67.66 39.79 73.31
C ALA A 114 -66.19 39.57 72.97
N ASP A 115 -65.53 40.65 72.58
CA ASP A 115 -64.10 40.81 72.41
C ASP A 115 -63.45 40.58 73.79
N VAL A 116 -63.40 39.33 74.27
CA VAL A 116 -62.52 38.94 75.38
C VAL A 116 -61.13 38.93 74.78
N GLN A 117 -60.55 40.11 74.76
CA GLN A 117 -59.12 40.33 74.64
C GLN A 117 -58.46 39.52 75.76
N VAL A 118 -58.13 38.25 75.49
CA VAL A 118 -57.34 37.41 76.39
C VAL A 118 -55.99 38.10 76.50
N SER A 119 -55.90 38.93 77.53
CA SER A 119 -54.74 39.74 77.81
C SER A 119 -53.76 38.81 78.50
N CYS A 120 -52.74 38.39 77.77
CA CYS A 120 -51.77 37.42 78.27
C CYS A 120 -50.54 38.16 78.80
N ARG A 121 -49.92 37.61 79.86
CA ARG A 121 -48.62 38.07 80.37
C ARG A 121 -47.54 37.01 80.20
N ARG A 122 -47.93 35.75 79.99
CA ARG A 122 -47.06 34.62 79.67
C ARG A 122 -47.80 33.65 78.74
N THR A 123 -47.05 32.84 78.00
CA THR A 123 -47.58 31.85 77.06
C THR A 123 -48.61 30.89 77.68
N SER A 124 -48.46 30.55 78.96
CA SER A 124 -49.41 29.71 79.70
C SER A 124 -50.83 30.28 79.78
N ASP A 125 -50.98 31.61 79.76
CA ASP A 125 -52.27 32.28 79.86
C ASP A 125 -53.13 32.04 78.59
N CYS A 126 -52.50 31.59 77.51
CA CYS A 126 -53.13 31.31 76.23
C CYS A 126 -53.55 29.84 76.05
N ALA A 127 -53.35 28.99 77.07
CA ALA A 127 -53.71 27.57 76.98
C ALA A 127 -55.21 27.32 76.73
N SER A 128 -56.08 28.26 77.12
CA SER A 128 -57.52 28.20 76.89
C SER A 128 -57.97 28.85 75.58
N ALA A 129 -57.07 29.45 74.80
CA ALA A 129 -57.37 30.10 73.53
C ALA A 129 -57.18 29.09 72.36
N PRO A 130 -58.26 28.61 71.71
CA PRO A 130 -58.15 27.62 70.65
C PRO A 130 -57.38 28.18 69.44
N GLY A 131 -56.28 27.51 69.05
CA GLY A 131 -55.46 27.92 67.92
C GLY A 131 -54.53 29.12 68.16
N LEU A 132 -54.46 29.65 69.39
CA LEU A 132 -53.59 30.78 69.74
C LEU A 132 -52.71 30.44 70.94
N PRO A 133 -51.78 29.48 70.83
CA PRO A 133 -51.02 28.96 71.96
C PRO A 133 -49.93 29.89 72.49
N ALA A 134 -49.56 30.94 71.76
CA ALA A 134 -48.43 31.82 72.09
C ALA A 134 -48.90 33.17 72.66
N CYS A 135 -48.24 33.68 73.71
CA CYS A 135 -48.50 35.03 74.20
C CYS A 135 -47.52 36.02 73.58
N ASP A 136 -48.02 37.02 72.84
CA ASP A 136 -47.17 38.15 72.49
C ASP A 136 -47.12 39.18 73.63
N LEU A 137 -45.93 39.33 74.19
CA LEU A 137 -45.67 40.21 75.33
C LEU A 137 -45.70 41.70 74.96
N VAL A 138 -45.61 42.05 73.68
CA VAL A 138 -45.61 43.46 73.22
C VAL A 138 -47.04 44.02 73.15
N SER A 139 -47.97 43.26 72.59
CA SER A 139 -49.39 43.61 72.48
C SER A 139 -50.24 43.04 73.61
N GLY A 140 -49.69 42.12 74.41
CA GLY A 140 -50.40 41.43 75.49
C GLY A 140 -51.52 40.52 74.97
N ARG A 141 -51.41 39.97 73.76
CA ARG A 141 -52.48 39.19 73.11
C ARG A 141 -52.00 37.78 72.82
N CYS A 142 -52.91 36.81 72.97
CA CYS A 142 -52.67 35.46 72.46
C CYS A 142 -52.67 35.46 70.93
N VAL A 143 -51.65 34.84 70.34
CA VAL A 143 -51.38 34.76 68.91
C VAL A 143 -51.06 33.31 68.54
N GLU A 144 -51.10 33.00 67.24
CA GLU A 144 -50.88 31.63 66.75
C GLU A 144 -49.44 31.16 67.02
N CYS A 145 -48.49 32.10 66.91
CA CYS A 145 -47.08 31.85 67.12
C CYS A 145 -46.35 33.15 67.45
N ILE A 146 -45.14 33.05 68.00
CA ILE A 146 -44.20 34.18 68.10
C ILE A 146 -42.84 33.75 67.51
N PRO A 147 -42.07 34.64 66.86
CA PRO A 147 -40.81 34.26 66.21
C PRO A 147 -39.77 33.61 67.14
N THR A 148 -39.83 33.89 68.44
CA THR A 148 -38.94 33.32 69.48
C THR A 148 -39.43 31.98 70.05
N SER A 149 -40.68 31.61 69.78
CA SER A 149 -41.30 30.35 70.21
C SER A 149 -42.28 29.91 69.12
N ASP A 150 -41.70 29.52 67.97
CA ASP A 150 -42.44 29.09 66.79
C ASP A 150 -42.99 27.67 67.03
N THR A 151 -44.28 27.59 67.38
CA THR A 151 -45.01 26.34 67.64
C THR A 151 -45.79 25.84 66.42
N CYS A 152 -45.53 26.38 65.23
CA CYS A 152 -46.24 25.97 64.02
C CYS A 152 -45.99 24.50 63.67
N ALA A 153 -46.95 23.87 62.97
CA ALA A 153 -46.78 22.51 62.48
C ALA A 153 -45.62 22.40 61.45
N PRO A 154 -45.04 21.21 61.23
CA PRO A 154 -44.05 21.01 60.19
C PRO A 154 -44.56 21.47 58.82
N GLY A 155 -43.72 22.17 58.05
CA GLY A 155 -44.12 22.79 56.78
C GLY A 155 -44.81 24.15 56.93
N SER A 156 -44.74 24.77 58.11
CA SER A 156 -45.19 26.14 58.36
C SER A 156 -44.21 26.89 59.26
N TYR A 157 -44.24 28.22 59.19
CA TYR A 157 -43.44 29.09 60.04
C TYR A 157 -44.22 30.30 60.53
N CYS A 158 -43.73 30.90 61.62
CA CYS A 158 -44.31 32.11 62.17
C CYS A 158 -43.91 33.37 61.40
N ASP A 159 -44.87 34.05 60.77
CA ASP A 159 -44.64 35.30 60.06
C ASP A 159 -44.58 36.52 61.03
N THR A 160 -44.28 37.70 60.49
CA THR A 160 -44.25 38.94 61.28
C THR A 160 -45.63 39.37 61.79
N SER A 161 -46.71 38.88 61.16
CA SER A 161 -48.10 39.07 61.58
C SER A 161 -48.53 38.09 62.68
N ARG A 162 -47.61 37.21 63.14
CA ARG A 162 -47.83 36.21 64.19
C ARG A 162 -48.85 35.14 63.82
N ARG A 163 -48.86 34.76 62.54
CA ARG A 163 -49.64 33.66 61.98
C ARG A 163 -48.71 32.56 61.48
N CYS A 164 -49.17 31.31 61.56
CA CYS A 164 -48.49 30.20 60.92
C CYS A 164 -48.85 30.19 59.44
N VAL A 165 -47.87 30.51 58.59
CA VAL A 165 -48.02 30.50 57.14
C VAL A 165 -47.21 29.36 56.53
N PRO A 166 -47.61 28.82 55.36
CA PRO A 166 -46.85 27.77 54.67
C PRO A 166 -45.39 28.20 54.41
N GLY A 167 -44.45 27.30 54.66
CA GLY A 167 -43.03 27.55 54.48
C GLY A 167 -42.17 26.66 55.36
N CYS A 168 -40.96 27.07 55.67
CA CYS A 168 -40.04 26.25 56.46
C CYS A 168 -39.29 27.05 57.53
N ARG A 169 -38.89 26.37 58.60
CA ARG A 169 -38.06 26.90 59.69
C ARG A 169 -36.69 26.24 59.68
N ASN A 170 -36.63 24.96 59.36
CA ASN A 170 -35.41 24.20 59.19
C ASN A 170 -35.62 23.06 58.18
N GLY A 171 -34.56 22.30 57.86
CA GLY A 171 -34.63 21.24 56.85
C GLY A 171 -35.63 20.11 57.14
N SER A 172 -36.01 19.88 58.41
CA SER A 172 -36.99 18.83 58.75
C SER A 172 -38.40 19.16 58.25
N ASP A 173 -38.73 20.45 58.10
CA ASP A 173 -40.00 20.89 57.52
C ASP A 173 -40.09 20.61 56.00
N CYS A 174 -38.96 20.36 55.36
CA CYS A 174 -38.84 20.19 53.91
C CYS A 174 -38.78 18.71 53.47
N VAL A 175 -38.85 17.75 54.40
CA VAL A 175 -38.87 16.33 54.06
C VAL A 175 -40.16 15.99 53.30
N GLY A 176 -40.03 15.54 52.05
CA GLY A 176 -41.18 15.24 51.19
C GLY A 176 -41.79 16.45 50.49
N SER A 177 -41.20 17.64 50.62
CA SER A 177 -41.64 18.84 49.89
C SER A 177 -41.21 18.79 48.41
N PRO A 178 -42.05 19.23 47.46
CA PRO A 178 -41.71 19.27 46.04
C PRO A 178 -40.59 20.27 45.71
N GLY A 179 -40.36 21.26 46.58
CA GLY A 179 -39.30 22.25 46.43
C GLY A 179 -37.90 21.76 46.81
N GLY A 180 -37.77 20.59 47.46
CA GLY A 180 -36.50 20.04 47.95
C GLY A 180 -36.46 19.89 49.46
N THR A 181 -35.32 19.42 50.00
CA THR A 181 -35.16 19.06 51.42
C THR A 181 -34.43 20.10 52.25
N VAL A 182 -34.00 21.21 51.64
CA VAL A 182 -33.24 22.28 52.30
C VAL A 182 -34.14 23.47 52.55
N CYS A 183 -34.16 24.00 53.77
CA CYS A 183 -34.89 25.22 54.07
C CYS A 183 -34.03 26.47 53.86
N ASP A 184 -34.41 27.35 52.93
CA ASP A 184 -33.89 28.73 52.89
C ASP A 184 -34.54 29.51 54.02
N THR A 185 -33.86 29.66 55.16
CA THR A 185 -34.41 30.35 56.33
C THR A 185 -34.61 31.86 56.12
N THR A 186 -34.00 32.43 55.08
CA THR A 186 -34.17 33.86 54.74
C THR A 186 -35.45 34.06 53.95
N ARG A 187 -35.71 33.19 52.96
CA ARG A 187 -36.90 33.25 52.12
C ARG A 187 -38.08 32.42 52.66
N ARG A 188 -37.83 31.60 53.67
CA ARG A 188 -38.78 30.67 54.31
C ARG A 188 -39.40 29.65 53.35
N VAL A 189 -38.68 29.29 52.30
CA VAL A 189 -39.10 28.32 51.28
C VAL A 189 -38.19 27.10 51.25
N CYS A 190 -38.77 25.93 50.97
CA CYS A 190 -38.01 24.72 50.73
C CYS A 190 -37.42 24.75 49.32
N VAL A 191 -36.10 24.55 49.24
CA VAL A 191 -35.30 24.53 48.03
C VAL A 191 -34.51 23.21 47.96
N GLY A 192 -34.05 22.85 46.77
CA GLY A 192 -33.21 21.67 46.55
C GLY A 192 -31.82 21.83 47.17
N CYS A 193 -31.31 23.07 47.21
CA CYS A 193 -29.98 23.37 47.71
C CYS A 193 -29.82 24.86 48.03
N LEU A 194 -28.83 25.20 48.86
CA LEU A 194 -28.31 26.55 49.09
C LEU A 194 -26.83 26.67 48.72
N THR A 195 -26.12 25.54 48.74
CA THR A 195 -24.71 25.43 48.37
C THR A 195 -24.50 24.17 47.54
N ASP A 196 -23.44 24.12 46.72
CA ASP A 196 -23.15 22.95 45.89
C ASP A 196 -22.97 21.67 46.71
N SER A 197 -22.50 21.78 47.96
CA SER A 197 -22.29 20.65 48.88
C SER A 197 -23.54 19.81 49.15
N GLN A 198 -24.72 20.39 48.95
CA GLN A 198 -26.01 19.75 49.19
C GLN A 198 -26.56 19.02 47.96
N CYS A 199 -25.93 19.21 46.78
CA CYS A 199 -26.29 18.50 45.56
C CYS A 199 -25.57 17.15 45.45
N ALA A 200 -25.92 16.30 44.49
CA ALA A 200 -25.18 15.07 44.17
C ALA A 200 -23.90 15.39 43.36
N LEU A 201 -22.98 14.43 43.20
CA LEU A 201 -21.80 14.65 42.33
C LEU A 201 -22.28 14.84 40.88
N GLY A 202 -21.62 15.72 40.13
CA GLY A 202 -22.06 16.12 38.78
C GLY A 202 -23.28 17.04 38.75
N THR A 203 -23.68 17.61 39.89
CA THR A 203 -24.70 18.66 39.96
C THR A 203 -24.24 19.81 40.87
N VAL A 204 -24.66 21.03 40.54
CA VAL A 204 -24.32 22.28 41.24
C VAL A 204 -25.58 23.04 41.63
N CYS A 205 -25.48 23.86 42.68
CA CYS A 205 -26.63 24.59 43.17
C CYS A 205 -26.81 25.92 42.43
N THR A 206 -27.84 26.01 41.61
CA THR A 206 -28.19 27.24 40.89
C THR A 206 -29.61 27.66 41.24
N SER A 207 -29.78 28.85 41.81
CA SER A 207 -31.09 29.41 42.16
C SER A 207 -31.98 28.50 43.01
N GLY A 208 -31.39 27.75 43.94
CA GLY A 208 -32.13 26.84 44.83
C GLY A 208 -32.39 25.46 44.26
N VAL A 209 -31.91 25.15 43.04
CA VAL A 209 -32.13 23.87 42.36
C VAL A 209 -30.79 23.24 42.00
N CYS A 210 -30.66 21.93 42.18
CA CYS A 210 -29.49 21.18 41.71
C CYS A 210 -29.62 20.93 40.22
N VAL A 211 -28.73 21.53 39.43
CA VAL A 211 -28.69 21.39 37.96
C VAL A 211 -27.41 20.64 37.55
N PRO A 212 -27.38 19.96 36.39
CA PRO A 212 -26.16 19.31 35.90
C PRO A 212 -25.00 20.29 35.79
N GLY A 213 -23.85 19.93 36.35
CA GLY A 213 -22.64 20.75 36.31
C GLY A 213 -21.66 20.41 37.42
N CYS A 214 -20.51 21.06 37.41
CA CYS A 214 -19.45 20.82 38.39
C CYS A 214 -18.68 22.09 38.74
N THR A 215 -18.11 22.10 39.94
CA THR A 215 -17.24 23.17 40.48
C THR A 215 -16.03 22.56 41.17
N PRO A 216 -14.98 23.33 41.51
CA PRO A 216 -13.83 22.81 42.26
C PRO A 216 -14.21 22.19 43.62
N THR A 217 -15.30 22.64 44.23
CA THR A 217 -15.82 22.13 45.51
C THR A 217 -16.78 20.95 45.32
N ARG A 218 -17.31 20.76 44.11
CA ARG A 218 -18.21 19.65 43.73
C ARG A 218 -17.86 19.09 42.37
N GLY A 219 -17.00 18.08 42.41
CA GLY A 219 -16.54 17.34 41.25
C GLY A 219 -17.60 16.44 40.62
N CYS A 220 -17.14 15.74 39.58
CA CYS A 220 -17.94 14.80 38.81
C CYS A 220 -17.99 13.41 39.47
N PRO A 221 -18.96 12.56 39.07
CA PRO A 221 -18.96 11.16 39.46
C PRO A 221 -17.71 10.43 38.95
N THR A 222 -17.48 9.22 39.46
CA THR A 222 -16.32 8.41 39.11
C THR A 222 -16.21 8.18 37.61
N GLY A 223 -15.04 8.44 37.03
CA GLY A 223 -14.76 8.25 35.60
C GLY A 223 -15.01 9.49 34.72
N GLU A 224 -15.46 10.60 35.30
CA GLU A 224 -15.68 11.86 34.60
C GLU A 224 -14.77 12.97 35.13
N THR A 225 -14.45 13.92 34.25
CA THR A 225 -13.65 15.11 34.58
C THR A 225 -14.50 16.35 34.42
N CYS A 226 -14.32 17.32 35.31
CA CYS A 226 -15.00 18.61 35.21
C CYS A 226 -14.34 19.48 34.13
N CYS A 227 -15.00 19.61 32.98
CA CYS A 227 -14.55 20.37 31.83
C CYS A 227 -15.45 21.59 31.63
N SER A 228 -14.93 22.78 31.94
CA SER A 228 -15.64 24.07 31.79
C SER A 228 -17.02 24.08 32.46
N GLY A 229 -17.15 23.43 33.63
CA GLY A 229 -18.40 23.36 34.40
C GLY A 229 -19.32 22.19 34.03
N SER A 230 -18.96 21.36 33.05
CA SER A 230 -19.69 20.14 32.67
C SER A 230 -18.89 18.89 32.97
N CYS A 231 -19.56 17.83 33.42
CA CYS A 231 -18.91 16.54 33.59
C CYS A 231 -18.82 15.81 32.26
N ILE A 232 -17.59 15.48 31.86
CA ILE A 232 -17.30 14.80 30.61
C ILE A 232 -16.45 13.57 30.89
N ASN A 233 -16.84 12.44 30.30
CA ASN A 233 -16.00 11.25 30.29
C ASN A 233 -14.87 11.42 29.26
N THR A 234 -13.68 11.79 29.74
CA THR A 234 -12.52 12.02 28.87
C THR A 234 -11.93 10.74 28.28
N SER A 235 -12.38 9.56 28.73
CA SER A 235 -11.93 8.29 28.16
C SER A 235 -12.67 7.88 26.88
N THR A 236 -13.84 8.48 26.62
CA THR A 236 -14.73 8.14 25.50
C THR A 236 -15.22 9.35 24.70
N SER A 237 -15.06 10.57 25.20
CA SER A 237 -15.48 11.79 24.49
C SER A 237 -14.52 12.16 23.36
N VAL A 238 -15.03 12.28 22.14
CA VAL A 238 -14.26 12.75 20.97
C VAL A 238 -13.93 14.26 21.02
N THR A 239 -14.66 15.04 21.82
CA THR A 239 -14.41 16.48 22.01
C THR A 239 -13.56 16.81 23.23
N ALA A 240 -13.23 15.80 24.05
CA ALA A 240 -12.42 15.97 25.26
C ALA A 240 -11.62 14.68 25.58
N CYS A 241 -10.87 14.16 24.60
CA CYS A 241 -10.22 12.86 24.69
C CYS A 241 -8.89 12.91 25.46
N GLY A 242 -8.88 12.37 26.67
CA GLY A 242 -7.75 12.39 27.60
C GLY A 242 -7.58 13.73 28.33
N SER A 243 -8.10 14.84 27.78
CA SER A 243 -8.13 16.15 28.43
C SER A 243 -9.34 16.96 27.96
N CYS A 244 -9.74 17.97 28.75
CA CYS A 244 -10.90 18.82 28.44
C CYS A 244 -10.78 19.65 27.16
N THR A 245 -9.59 19.78 26.59
CA THR A 245 -9.33 20.62 25.41
C THR A 245 -8.90 19.81 24.18
N ARG A 246 -8.77 18.50 24.29
CA ARG A 246 -8.31 17.65 23.20
C ARG A 246 -9.49 17.13 22.39
N VAL A 247 -9.68 17.73 21.21
CA VAL A 247 -10.67 17.30 20.22
C VAL A 247 -9.98 16.38 19.22
N CYS A 248 -10.55 15.21 18.97
CA CYS A 248 -10.03 14.30 17.95
C CYS A 248 -10.35 14.82 16.53
N SER A 249 -9.36 14.78 15.64
CA SER A 249 -9.50 15.33 14.28
C SER A 249 -10.55 14.59 13.45
N THR A 250 -11.28 15.34 12.63
CA THR A 250 -12.22 14.82 11.63
C THR A 250 -11.67 14.95 10.20
N VAL A 251 -10.41 15.35 10.04
CA VAL A 251 -9.80 15.50 8.72
C VAL A 251 -9.65 14.11 8.10
N HIS A 252 -10.44 13.86 7.05
CA HIS A 252 -10.52 12.61 6.29
C HIS A 252 -10.60 11.34 7.14
N SER A 253 -11.28 11.44 8.29
CA SER A 253 -11.31 10.39 9.28
C SER A 253 -12.59 10.41 10.09
N THR A 254 -12.98 9.22 10.55
CA THR A 254 -14.01 9.04 11.57
C THR A 254 -13.35 8.92 12.94
N PRO A 255 -13.34 9.98 13.78
CA PRO A 255 -12.69 9.94 15.07
C PRO A 255 -13.46 9.10 16.08
N SER A 256 -12.73 8.60 17.06
CA SER A 256 -13.22 7.91 18.25
C SER A 256 -12.25 8.15 19.40
N CYS A 257 -12.73 8.05 20.63
CA CYS A 257 -11.87 8.16 21.82
C CYS A 257 -11.90 6.84 22.57
N MET A 258 -10.73 6.24 22.78
CA MET A 258 -10.58 4.99 23.50
C MET A 258 -9.50 5.14 24.57
N ALA A 259 -9.88 4.95 25.84
CA ALA A 259 -8.99 5.09 26.99
C ALA A 259 -8.26 6.45 27.03
N GLY A 260 -8.90 7.53 26.55
CA GLY A 260 -8.33 8.87 26.52
C GLY A 260 -7.33 9.11 25.37
N ALA A 261 -7.21 8.18 24.43
CA ALA A 261 -6.46 8.35 23.20
C ALA A 261 -7.41 8.53 22.01
N CYS A 262 -7.16 9.57 21.19
CA CYS A 262 -7.82 9.69 19.90
C CYS A 262 -7.38 8.51 19.02
N VAL A 263 -8.37 7.78 18.52
CA VAL A 263 -8.22 6.74 17.52
C VAL A 263 -9.11 7.12 16.34
N ALA A 264 -8.63 6.91 15.13
CA ALA A 264 -9.33 7.34 13.94
C ALA A 264 -9.33 6.21 12.91
N ARG A 265 -10.46 6.04 12.23
CA ARG A 265 -10.51 5.22 11.01
C ARG A 265 -10.45 6.18 9.82
N CYS A 266 -9.42 6.05 8.99
CA CYS A 266 -9.32 6.86 7.79
C CYS A 266 -10.45 6.54 6.80
N GLU A 267 -10.91 7.59 6.13
CA GLU A 267 -11.72 7.46 4.92
C GLU A 267 -10.95 6.69 3.85
N ALA A 268 -11.67 6.02 2.94
CA ALA A 268 -11.02 5.29 1.86
C ALA A 268 -10.15 6.24 1.01
N GLY A 269 -8.90 5.84 0.75
CA GLY A 269 -7.95 6.65 -0.01
C GLY A 269 -7.18 7.70 0.80
N TRP A 270 -7.29 7.70 2.12
CA TRP A 270 -6.52 8.55 3.03
C TRP A 270 -5.77 7.72 4.07
N GLY A 271 -4.62 8.23 4.51
CA GLY A 271 -3.78 7.62 5.53
C GLY A 271 -3.22 8.65 6.51
N ASP A 272 -3.05 8.22 7.76
CA ASP A 272 -2.26 8.88 8.81
C ASP A 272 -0.80 8.44 8.62
N CYS A 273 -0.03 9.23 7.87
CA CYS A 273 1.33 8.85 7.44
C CYS A 273 2.43 9.50 8.28
N ASP A 274 2.09 10.45 9.16
CA ASP A 274 2.98 10.99 10.18
C ASP A 274 2.76 10.33 11.57
N THR A 275 1.78 9.44 11.69
CA THR A 275 1.34 8.71 12.89
C THR A 275 0.72 9.60 13.97
N ASN A 276 0.43 10.86 13.64
CA ASN A 276 -0.16 11.83 14.54
C ASN A 276 -1.68 11.83 14.43
N ARG A 277 -2.31 10.94 15.20
CA ARG A 277 -3.78 10.81 15.28
C ARG A 277 -4.55 12.09 15.64
N ASP A 278 -3.88 13.13 16.13
CA ASP A 278 -4.51 14.40 16.49
C ASP A 278 -4.72 15.34 15.28
N ASN A 279 -4.06 15.12 14.14
CA ASN A 279 -4.27 15.91 12.92
C ASN A 279 -5.13 15.20 11.85
N GLY A 280 -5.40 13.90 11.99
CA GLY A 280 -6.37 13.16 11.17
C GLY A 280 -5.69 12.18 10.22
N CYS A 281 -6.27 11.97 9.03
CA CYS A 281 -5.65 11.21 7.94
C CYS A 281 -5.31 12.19 6.82
N GLU A 282 -4.21 12.90 7.00
CA GLU A 282 -3.76 14.07 6.25
C GLU A 282 -3.23 13.74 4.85
N THR A 283 -2.92 12.48 4.59
CA THR A 283 -2.23 12.07 3.36
C THR A 283 -3.16 11.30 2.43
N SER A 284 -3.41 11.86 1.25
CA SER A 284 -4.09 11.12 0.17
C SER A 284 -3.21 9.97 -0.31
N THR A 285 -3.75 8.76 -0.35
CA THR A 285 -3.06 7.58 -0.89
C THR A 285 -3.48 7.25 -2.32
N VAL A 286 -4.44 7.98 -2.89
CA VAL A 286 -4.97 7.71 -4.23
C VAL A 286 -4.24 8.45 -5.35
N ASN A 287 -3.61 9.58 -5.02
CA ASN A 287 -3.00 10.47 -6.01
C ASN A 287 -1.65 11.07 -5.55
N ASN A 288 -1.15 10.71 -4.37
CA ASN A 288 0.15 11.16 -3.89
C ASN A 288 1.25 10.20 -4.38
N PRO A 289 2.20 10.65 -5.22
CA PRO A 289 3.27 9.79 -5.72
C PRO A 289 4.23 9.24 -4.65
N SER A 290 4.23 9.84 -3.45
CA SER A 290 5.07 9.39 -2.31
C SER A 290 4.32 8.48 -1.32
N HIS A 291 3.00 8.33 -1.48
CA HIS A 291 2.14 7.53 -0.59
C HIS A 291 1.09 6.74 -1.38
N CYS A 292 1.45 6.22 -2.56
CA CYS A 292 0.49 5.66 -3.50
C CYS A 292 0.00 4.26 -3.10
N GLY A 293 -1.30 4.12 -2.82
CA GLY A 293 -1.90 2.90 -2.29
C GLY A 293 -1.63 2.67 -0.81
N GLY A 294 -0.79 3.49 -0.17
CA GLY A 294 -0.49 3.41 1.26
C GLY A 294 0.66 4.32 1.69
N CYS A 295 0.79 4.54 2.99
CA CYS A 295 1.82 5.40 3.54
C CYS A 295 3.24 4.93 3.18
N GLY A 296 4.06 5.85 2.65
CA GLY A 296 5.46 5.57 2.30
C GLY A 296 5.65 4.76 1.01
N VAL A 297 4.57 4.42 0.30
CA VAL A 297 4.68 3.76 -1.00
C VAL A 297 5.02 4.80 -2.06
N VAL A 298 6.32 4.96 -2.32
CA VAL A 298 6.82 5.87 -3.35
C VAL A 298 6.82 5.17 -4.71
N CYS A 299 6.23 5.80 -5.71
CA CYS A 299 6.28 5.31 -7.09
C CYS A 299 7.67 5.55 -7.71
N SER A 300 8.62 4.69 -7.37
CA SER A 300 9.98 4.68 -7.94
C SER A 300 10.10 3.56 -8.97
N LEU A 301 9.88 3.88 -10.24
CA LEU A 301 9.90 2.91 -11.35
C LEU A 301 11.21 3.02 -12.13
N ALA A 302 11.85 1.89 -12.41
CA ALA A 302 13.13 1.88 -13.12
C ALA A 302 12.97 2.44 -14.54
N ASN A 303 13.84 3.40 -14.89
CA ASN A 303 13.87 4.07 -16.20
C ASN A 303 12.51 4.64 -16.65
N ALA A 304 11.65 5.06 -15.73
CA ALA A 304 10.32 5.57 -16.04
C ALA A 304 9.95 6.76 -15.17
N SER A 305 9.15 7.68 -15.71
CA SER A 305 8.40 8.64 -14.89
C SER A 305 7.12 7.98 -14.39
N ALA A 306 6.84 8.12 -13.11
CA ALA A 306 5.71 7.48 -12.46
C ALA A 306 4.67 8.51 -11.99
N THR A 307 3.42 8.08 -11.95
CA THR A 307 2.31 8.80 -11.32
C THR A 307 1.58 7.88 -10.34
N CYS A 308 0.80 8.47 -9.44
CA CYS A 308 -0.16 7.74 -8.63
C CYS A 308 -1.57 8.00 -9.19
N ALA A 309 -2.23 6.95 -9.64
CA ALA A 309 -3.59 7.02 -10.17
C ALA A 309 -4.42 5.89 -9.57
N SER A 310 -5.54 6.25 -8.96
CA SER A 310 -6.49 5.30 -8.37
C SER A 310 -5.81 4.27 -7.48
N ASP A 311 -5.02 4.74 -6.49
CA ASP A 311 -4.29 3.91 -5.52
C ASP A 311 -3.15 3.04 -6.07
N ARG A 312 -2.81 3.18 -7.35
CA ARG A 312 -1.72 2.43 -8.00
C ARG A 312 -0.69 3.33 -8.65
N CYS A 313 0.56 2.92 -8.55
CA CYS A 313 1.60 3.49 -9.38
C CYS A 313 1.32 3.13 -10.85
N ALA A 314 1.58 4.08 -11.74
CA ALA A 314 1.47 3.90 -13.17
C ALA A 314 2.65 4.56 -13.88
N ILE A 315 3.10 3.96 -14.99
CA ILE A 315 4.11 4.55 -15.89
C ILE A 315 3.44 5.65 -16.70
N VAL A 316 3.94 6.88 -16.62
CA VAL A 316 3.53 7.99 -17.50
C VAL A 316 4.31 7.91 -18.81
N ALA A 317 5.62 7.75 -18.71
CA ALA A 317 6.49 7.58 -19.86
C ALA A 317 7.77 6.83 -19.46
N CYS A 318 8.30 6.05 -20.40
CA CYS A 318 9.66 5.53 -20.28
C CYS A 318 10.69 6.63 -20.55
N SER A 319 11.84 6.51 -19.90
CA SER A 319 13.03 7.30 -20.22
C SER A 319 13.44 7.03 -21.66
N ALA A 320 14.07 8.01 -22.31
CA ALA A 320 14.50 7.88 -23.69
C ALA A 320 15.37 6.63 -23.90
N GLY A 321 15.02 5.82 -24.91
CA GLY A 321 15.71 4.56 -25.21
C GLY A 321 15.30 3.37 -24.34
N TYR A 322 14.28 3.49 -23.49
CA TYR A 322 13.70 2.38 -22.73
C TYR A 322 12.25 2.10 -23.14
N GLN A 323 11.82 0.86 -22.96
CA GLN A 323 10.44 0.41 -23.18
C GLN A 323 10.04 -0.63 -22.13
N ASP A 324 8.75 -0.64 -21.79
CA ASP A 324 8.09 -1.66 -20.98
C ASP A 324 7.62 -2.79 -21.91
N CYS A 325 8.29 -3.96 -21.86
CA CYS A 325 8.03 -5.07 -22.77
C CYS A 325 7.10 -6.12 -22.19
N ASP A 326 7.04 -6.28 -20.87
CA ASP A 326 6.16 -7.23 -20.19
C ASP A 326 4.85 -6.60 -19.68
N ARG A 327 4.71 -5.28 -19.79
CA ARG A 327 3.59 -4.45 -19.30
C ARG A 327 3.44 -4.49 -17.78
N ASN A 328 4.50 -4.85 -17.07
CA ASN A 328 4.53 -4.88 -15.63
C ASN A 328 5.08 -3.56 -15.10
N VAL A 329 4.17 -2.70 -14.67
CA VAL A 329 4.50 -1.40 -14.09
C VAL A 329 5.54 -1.50 -12.96
N MET A 330 5.54 -2.57 -12.17
CA MET A 330 6.42 -2.71 -11.00
C MET A 330 7.89 -2.91 -11.36
N THR A 331 8.19 -3.44 -12.55
CA THR A 331 9.56 -3.60 -13.06
C THR A 331 10.05 -2.37 -13.83
N GLY A 332 9.16 -1.41 -14.09
CA GLY A 332 9.46 -0.17 -14.82
C GLY A 332 9.62 -0.41 -16.32
N CYS A 333 10.42 0.43 -16.98
CA CYS A 333 10.79 0.24 -18.38
C CYS A 333 12.13 -0.49 -18.44
N GLU A 334 12.07 -1.81 -18.46
CA GLU A 334 13.18 -2.73 -18.26
C GLU A 334 14.07 -2.90 -19.51
N ALA A 335 13.54 -2.65 -20.71
CA ALA A 335 14.27 -2.93 -21.95
C ALA A 335 15.02 -1.71 -22.48
N ALA A 336 16.35 -1.74 -22.46
CA ALA A 336 17.22 -0.75 -23.09
C ALA A 336 17.30 -0.96 -24.61
N LEU A 337 16.51 -0.22 -25.38
CA LEU A 337 16.38 -0.38 -26.83
C LEU A 337 17.65 -0.03 -27.61
N MET A 338 18.54 0.79 -27.06
CA MET A 338 19.69 1.30 -27.80
C MET A 338 20.92 0.39 -27.73
N THR A 339 20.96 -0.51 -26.75
CA THR A 339 22.15 -1.30 -26.40
C THR A 339 21.86 -2.76 -26.11
N SER A 340 20.61 -3.13 -25.78
CA SER A 340 20.26 -4.52 -25.52
C SER A 340 20.27 -5.33 -26.81
N THR A 341 20.99 -6.44 -26.81
CA THR A 341 20.99 -7.39 -27.92
C THR A 341 19.71 -8.22 -27.98
N THR A 342 18.84 -8.20 -26.96
CA THR A 342 17.56 -8.93 -26.96
C THR A 342 16.35 -8.04 -27.23
N HIS A 343 16.51 -6.71 -27.17
CA HIS A 343 15.44 -5.72 -27.40
C HIS A 343 15.91 -4.56 -28.30
N CYS A 344 16.74 -4.84 -29.31
CA CYS A 344 17.40 -3.79 -30.07
C CYS A 344 16.41 -3.02 -30.96
N GLY A 345 16.18 -1.75 -30.65
CA GLY A 345 15.23 -0.87 -31.36
C GLY A 345 13.75 -1.13 -31.04
N ALA A 346 13.39 -2.33 -30.57
CA ALA A 346 12.04 -2.67 -30.12
C ALA A 346 12.06 -3.89 -29.18
N CYS A 347 11.01 -4.04 -28.37
CA CYS A 347 10.82 -5.21 -27.50
C CYS A 347 10.92 -6.54 -28.26
N GLY A 348 11.75 -7.45 -27.75
CA GLY A 348 11.93 -8.80 -28.32
C GLY A 348 12.69 -8.84 -29.64
N ASN A 349 13.18 -7.70 -30.15
CA ASN A 349 14.01 -7.67 -31.35
C ASN A 349 15.45 -8.11 -31.00
N ALA A 350 15.63 -9.43 -30.93
CA ALA A 350 16.93 -10.02 -30.65
C ALA A 350 17.84 -9.94 -31.87
N CYS A 351 19.06 -9.44 -31.66
CA CYS A 351 20.11 -9.45 -32.65
C CYS A 351 20.60 -10.88 -32.90
N ALA A 352 20.94 -11.15 -34.16
CA ALA A 352 21.43 -12.45 -34.58
C ALA A 352 22.84 -12.74 -34.01
N THR A 353 23.28 -13.99 -34.09
CA THR A 353 24.55 -14.42 -33.49
C THR A 353 25.73 -13.60 -34.01
N GLY A 354 26.48 -12.99 -33.10
CA GLY A 354 27.64 -12.15 -33.43
C GLY A 354 27.31 -10.69 -33.75
N GLN A 355 26.03 -10.30 -33.79
CA GLN A 355 25.64 -8.89 -33.89
C GLN A 355 25.66 -8.20 -32.51
N SER A 356 25.94 -6.90 -32.53
CA SER A 356 25.76 -6.00 -31.39
C SER A 356 24.61 -5.03 -31.65
N CYS A 357 23.92 -4.58 -30.61
CA CYS A 357 22.97 -3.49 -30.73
C CYS A 357 23.71 -2.14 -30.64
N ASN A 358 23.63 -1.35 -31.71
CA ASN A 358 24.18 -0.01 -31.73
C ASN A 358 23.10 0.98 -32.17
N SER A 359 22.74 1.88 -31.26
CA SER A 359 21.75 2.94 -31.50
C SER A 359 20.40 2.39 -31.99
N GLY A 360 19.98 1.24 -31.43
CA GLY A 360 18.72 0.59 -31.79
C GLY A 360 18.76 -0.24 -33.07
N VAL A 361 19.95 -0.49 -33.63
CA VAL A 361 20.12 -1.29 -34.84
C VAL A 361 21.09 -2.43 -34.57
N CYS A 362 20.69 -3.66 -34.93
CA CYS A 362 21.57 -4.82 -34.90
C CYS A 362 22.61 -4.71 -36.03
N GLN A 363 23.89 -4.67 -35.66
CA GLN A 363 24.99 -4.47 -36.60
C GLN A 363 26.05 -5.55 -36.40
N CYS A 364 26.63 -6.02 -37.51
CA CYS A 364 27.83 -6.87 -37.45
C CYS A 364 29.07 -6.03 -37.12
N PRO A 365 30.09 -6.64 -36.48
CA PRO A 365 31.39 -6.01 -36.31
C PRO A 365 31.96 -5.53 -37.64
N THR A 366 32.77 -4.47 -37.59
CA THR A 366 33.42 -3.92 -38.79
C THR A 366 34.15 -5.01 -39.57
N GLY A 367 33.89 -5.09 -40.88
CA GLY A 367 34.50 -6.10 -41.77
C GLY A 367 33.76 -7.45 -41.83
N GLN A 368 32.62 -7.58 -41.15
CA GLN A 368 31.75 -8.76 -41.26
C GLN A 368 30.40 -8.42 -41.90
N THR A 369 29.78 -9.42 -42.53
CA THR A 369 28.46 -9.32 -43.14
C THR A 369 27.50 -10.29 -42.47
N LEU A 370 26.24 -9.91 -42.28
CA LEU A 370 25.22 -10.83 -41.77
C LEU A 370 24.87 -11.86 -42.84
N CYS A 371 25.31 -13.10 -42.65
CA CYS A 371 25.04 -14.22 -43.56
C CYS A 371 24.30 -15.33 -42.82
N LEU A 372 23.10 -15.68 -43.31
CA LEU A 372 22.27 -16.76 -42.76
C LEU A 372 22.03 -16.65 -41.24
N GLY A 373 21.92 -15.42 -40.71
CA GLY A 373 21.67 -15.17 -39.29
C GLY A 373 22.92 -15.15 -38.39
N ALA A 374 24.12 -15.14 -38.95
CA ALA A 374 25.35 -14.93 -38.19
C ALA A 374 26.27 -13.91 -38.87
N CYS A 375 27.05 -13.17 -38.09
CA CYS A 375 28.07 -12.30 -38.66
C CYS A 375 29.26 -13.12 -39.13
N THR A 376 29.62 -12.96 -40.40
CA THR A 376 30.62 -13.78 -41.06
C THR A 376 31.66 -12.90 -41.76
N PRO A 377 32.97 -13.17 -41.60
CA PRO A 377 34.02 -12.39 -42.25
C PRO A 377 34.12 -12.81 -43.73
N THR A 378 33.39 -12.13 -44.61
CA THR A 378 33.34 -12.45 -46.04
C THR A 378 34.68 -12.28 -46.76
N GLN A 379 35.66 -11.64 -46.11
CA GLN A 379 37.00 -11.46 -46.67
C GLN A 379 37.91 -12.69 -46.50
N THR A 380 37.58 -13.59 -45.57
CA THR A 380 38.44 -14.73 -45.20
C THR A 380 37.67 -16.03 -44.99
N ASP A 381 36.34 -15.99 -44.82
CA ASP A 381 35.53 -17.20 -44.72
C ASP A 381 35.36 -17.85 -46.10
N ARG A 382 35.84 -19.08 -46.20
CA ARG A 382 35.73 -19.93 -47.39
C ARG A 382 34.28 -20.20 -47.77
N LEU A 383 33.35 -20.29 -46.81
CA LEU A 383 31.95 -20.63 -47.06
C LEU A 383 31.11 -19.41 -47.47
N ASN A 384 31.62 -18.20 -47.25
CA ASN A 384 30.94 -16.93 -47.51
C ASN A 384 31.89 -15.91 -48.16
N CYS A 385 32.68 -16.34 -49.14
CA CYS A 385 33.77 -15.54 -49.67
C CYS A 385 33.27 -14.46 -50.63
N GLY A 386 33.44 -13.19 -50.29
CA GLY A 386 32.99 -12.02 -51.07
C GLY A 386 31.49 -11.71 -50.95
N ALA A 387 30.65 -12.72 -50.72
CA ALA A 387 29.22 -12.58 -50.46
C ALA A 387 28.70 -13.75 -49.61
N CYS A 388 27.52 -13.58 -49.01
CA CYS A 388 26.86 -14.64 -48.26
C CYS A 388 26.55 -15.85 -49.15
N ASN A 389 26.77 -17.05 -48.61
CA ASN A 389 26.55 -18.33 -49.30
C ASN A 389 27.35 -18.51 -50.60
N LEU A 390 28.51 -17.82 -50.72
CA LEU A 390 29.45 -17.98 -51.83
C LEU A 390 30.64 -18.83 -51.39
N ALA A 391 30.45 -20.15 -51.38
CA ALA A 391 31.50 -21.08 -50.99
C ALA A 391 32.58 -21.23 -52.07
N CYS A 392 33.85 -21.16 -51.68
CA CYS A 392 34.94 -21.39 -52.63
C CYS A 392 35.00 -22.87 -53.08
N PRO A 393 35.19 -23.12 -54.39
CA PRO A 393 35.45 -24.43 -54.94
C PRO A 393 36.52 -25.24 -54.19
N ALA A 394 36.51 -26.55 -54.38
CA ALA A 394 37.56 -27.42 -53.84
C ALA A 394 38.97 -26.92 -54.23
N GLY A 395 39.89 -26.85 -53.26
CA GLY A 395 41.26 -26.37 -53.47
C GLY A 395 41.46 -24.84 -53.45
N GLN A 396 40.43 -24.06 -53.12
CA GLN A 396 40.51 -22.60 -53.05
C GLN A 396 40.34 -22.07 -51.62
N ALA A 397 40.96 -20.93 -51.34
CA ALA A 397 40.81 -20.18 -50.09
C ALA A 397 40.24 -18.78 -50.36
N CYS A 398 39.59 -18.22 -49.35
CA CYS A 398 39.12 -16.85 -49.41
C CYS A 398 40.24 -15.88 -49.00
N VAL A 399 40.66 -15.04 -49.93
CA VAL A 399 41.66 -13.99 -49.68
C VAL A 399 41.11 -12.67 -50.19
N ALA A 400 40.91 -11.72 -49.26
CA ALA A 400 40.35 -10.40 -49.55
C ALA A 400 39.01 -10.47 -50.32
N GLY A 401 38.17 -11.46 -50.00
CA GLY A 401 36.83 -11.61 -50.59
C GLY A 401 36.80 -12.28 -51.96
N ALA A 402 37.93 -12.80 -52.43
CA ALA A 402 38.00 -13.57 -53.67
C ALA A 402 38.44 -15.01 -53.38
N CYS A 403 37.77 -15.96 -54.03
CA CYS A 403 38.22 -17.35 -54.06
C CYS A 403 39.46 -17.44 -54.93
N THR A 404 40.60 -17.60 -54.28
CA THR A 404 41.88 -17.78 -54.95
C THR A 404 42.23 -19.25 -54.90
N SER A 405 42.78 -19.78 -55.99
CA SER A 405 43.48 -21.06 -55.93
C SER A 405 44.52 -20.92 -54.83
N MET A 406 44.33 -21.68 -53.75
CA MET A 406 45.30 -21.75 -52.69
C MET A 406 46.54 -22.26 -53.39
N GLN A 407 47.54 -21.40 -53.58
CA GLN A 407 48.88 -21.92 -53.72
C GLN A 407 49.18 -22.37 -52.30
N LEU A 408 48.75 -23.62 -52.00
CA LEU A 408 49.13 -24.36 -50.82
C LEU A 408 50.63 -24.06 -50.64
N TYR A 409 51.06 -23.61 -49.47
CA TYR A 409 51.56 -24.59 -48.53
C TYR A 409 51.53 -24.09 -47.10
N HIS A 410 50.66 -24.72 -46.31
CA HIS A 410 50.63 -24.98 -44.86
C HIS A 410 51.26 -24.01 -43.82
N GLY A 411 51.84 -22.87 -44.17
CA GLY A 411 52.43 -21.89 -43.25
C GLY A 411 53.47 -22.42 -42.27
N TRP A 412 54.04 -23.60 -42.53
CA TRP A 412 54.86 -24.31 -41.55
C TRP A 412 56.18 -23.56 -41.29
N SER A 413 56.56 -23.50 -40.02
CA SER A 413 57.91 -23.12 -39.62
C SER A 413 58.84 -24.30 -39.87
N SER A 414 59.86 -24.10 -40.71
CA SER A 414 60.87 -25.12 -40.95
C SER A 414 61.87 -25.17 -39.80
N PRO A 415 62.38 -26.35 -39.42
CA PRO A 415 63.58 -26.44 -38.58
C PRO A 415 64.84 -25.96 -39.34
N VAL A 416 64.76 -25.75 -40.66
CA VAL A 416 65.83 -25.12 -41.46
C VAL A 416 65.74 -23.60 -41.31
N PRO A 417 66.79 -22.93 -40.78
CA PRO A 417 66.78 -21.47 -40.59
C PRO A 417 66.50 -20.72 -41.90
N GLY A 418 65.54 -19.80 -41.86
CA GLY A 418 65.17 -18.97 -43.01
C GLY A 418 64.28 -19.66 -44.06
N CYS A 419 63.85 -20.90 -43.84
CA CYS A 419 62.97 -21.62 -44.76
C CYS A 419 61.50 -21.58 -44.30
N SER A 420 60.59 -21.16 -45.19
CA SER A 420 59.15 -21.22 -44.94
C SER A 420 58.39 -21.59 -46.21
N THR A 421 57.26 -22.29 -46.06
CA THR A 421 56.36 -22.54 -47.19
C THR A 421 55.51 -21.32 -47.57
N ALA A 422 55.64 -20.22 -46.82
CA ALA A 422 54.90 -18.98 -47.03
C ALA A 422 55.48 -18.09 -48.13
N SER A 423 56.69 -18.37 -48.64
CA SER A 423 57.34 -17.58 -49.70
C SER A 423 58.13 -18.45 -50.69
N TYR A 424 57.84 -18.27 -51.98
CA TYR A 424 58.56 -18.87 -53.11
C TYR A 424 58.57 -17.90 -54.30
N ASN A 425 59.55 -18.01 -55.19
CA ASN A 425 59.67 -17.16 -56.38
C ASN A 425 59.78 -17.95 -57.70
N THR A 426 59.78 -19.28 -57.61
CA THR A 426 59.83 -20.18 -58.77
C THR A 426 59.24 -21.55 -58.43
N THR A 427 59.16 -22.42 -59.43
CA THR A 427 58.66 -23.80 -59.29
C THR A 427 59.51 -24.78 -60.09
N ALA A 428 59.70 -25.99 -59.57
CA ALA A 428 60.46 -27.05 -60.23
C ALA A 428 59.55 -28.27 -60.50
N PRO A 429 59.67 -28.92 -61.68
CA PRO A 429 58.91 -30.12 -61.99
C PRO A 429 59.32 -31.29 -61.08
N THR A 430 58.37 -32.17 -60.76
CA THR A 430 58.62 -33.41 -60.02
C THR A 430 58.56 -34.63 -60.94
N ASN A 431 59.27 -35.69 -60.57
CA ASN A 431 59.27 -36.96 -61.30
C ASN A 431 57.94 -37.73 -61.19
N GLN A 432 57.05 -37.31 -60.29
CA GLN A 432 55.71 -37.86 -60.07
C GLN A 432 54.62 -37.12 -60.86
N GLY A 433 55.01 -36.10 -61.65
CA GLY A 433 54.07 -35.17 -62.27
C GLY A 433 53.65 -34.06 -61.30
N GLY A 434 53.67 -32.82 -61.78
CA GLY A 434 53.42 -31.62 -60.99
C GLY A 434 54.65 -30.75 -60.81
N ARG A 435 54.49 -29.65 -60.07
CA ARG A 435 55.55 -28.69 -59.78
C ARG A 435 55.54 -28.36 -58.29
N TYR A 436 56.71 -28.27 -57.66
CA TYR A 436 56.83 -27.84 -56.27
C TYR A 436 57.42 -26.41 -56.18
N PRO A 437 56.94 -25.58 -55.25
CA PRO A 437 57.41 -24.20 -55.08
C PRO A 437 58.76 -24.12 -54.34
N TYR A 438 59.65 -23.23 -54.80
CA TYR A 438 60.93 -22.94 -54.14
C TYR A 438 61.44 -21.52 -54.47
N ASN A 439 62.46 -21.02 -53.75
CA ASN A 439 63.21 -19.82 -54.16
C ASN A 439 64.53 -20.20 -54.81
N ILE A 440 64.95 -19.46 -55.84
CA ILE A 440 66.25 -19.67 -56.52
C ILE A 440 67.44 -19.69 -55.54
N GLY A 441 67.36 -18.93 -54.43
CA GLY A 441 68.38 -18.90 -53.37
C GLY A 441 68.22 -19.92 -52.23
N ASP A 442 67.16 -20.74 -52.22
CA ASP A 442 66.94 -21.70 -51.14
C ASP A 442 68.05 -22.77 -51.14
N SER A 443 68.53 -23.11 -49.94
CA SER A 443 69.42 -24.24 -49.73
C SER A 443 68.75 -25.55 -50.16
N ASN A 444 69.56 -26.55 -50.50
CA ASN A 444 69.08 -27.88 -50.85
C ASN A 444 68.17 -28.48 -49.76
N ALA A 445 68.51 -28.24 -48.49
CA ALA A 445 67.69 -28.63 -47.34
C ALA A 445 66.33 -27.90 -47.33
N CYS A 446 66.30 -26.59 -47.61
CA CYS A 446 65.05 -25.83 -47.67
C CYS A 446 64.17 -26.27 -48.85
N ARG A 447 64.75 -26.52 -50.01
CA ARG A 447 64.02 -27.02 -51.20
C ARG A 447 63.40 -28.38 -50.94
N ALA A 448 64.15 -29.29 -50.32
CA ALA A 448 63.65 -30.62 -49.99
C ALA A 448 62.60 -30.60 -48.89
N TRP A 449 62.74 -29.73 -47.88
CA TRP A 449 61.70 -29.52 -46.87
C TRP A 449 60.42 -28.93 -47.50
N LYS A 450 60.53 -27.96 -48.41
CA LYS A 450 59.37 -27.42 -49.16
C LYS A 450 58.69 -28.48 -50.01
N LEU A 451 59.46 -29.36 -50.65
CA LEU A 451 58.93 -30.51 -51.40
C LEU A 451 58.26 -31.55 -50.49
N ALA A 452 58.81 -31.84 -49.31
CA ALA A 452 58.16 -32.72 -48.34
C ALA A 452 56.86 -32.10 -47.82
N ALA A 453 56.90 -30.80 -47.53
CA ALA A 453 55.72 -30.03 -47.20
C ALA A 453 54.71 -29.95 -48.34
N THR A 454 55.18 -30.25 -49.56
CA THR A 454 54.36 -30.29 -50.76
C THR A 454 53.37 -31.47 -50.78
N VAL A 455 53.76 -32.55 -50.11
CA VAL A 455 53.10 -33.86 -50.20
C VAL A 455 52.42 -34.26 -48.88
N CYS A 456 52.91 -33.77 -47.73
CA CYS A 456 52.30 -34.09 -46.43
C CYS A 456 51.12 -33.15 -46.09
N THR A 457 50.13 -33.68 -45.36
CA THR A 457 48.99 -32.94 -44.78
C THR A 457 49.23 -32.52 -43.32
N THR A 458 50.33 -32.97 -42.70
CA THR A 458 50.78 -32.65 -41.34
C THR A 458 52.22 -32.14 -41.35
N GLN A 459 52.58 -31.28 -40.38
CA GLN A 459 53.89 -30.62 -40.35
C GLN A 459 55.03 -31.65 -40.19
N PRO A 460 56.02 -31.69 -41.09
CA PRO A 460 57.18 -32.55 -40.96
C PRO A 460 58.00 -32.08 -39.75
N THR A 461 58.12 -32.92 -38.73
CA THR A 461 58.85 -32.60 -37.49
C THR A 461 60.31 -32.99 -37.53
N ASP A 462 60.72 -33.91 -38.42
CA ASP A 462 62.11 -34.36 -38.58
C ASP A 462 62.48 -34.56 -40.05
N TYR A 463 63.73 -34.19 -40.39
CA TYR A 463 64.28 -34.33 -41.74
C TYR A 463 65.69 -34.92 -41.70
N SER A 464 65.90 -36.10 -42.31
CA SER A 464 67.20 -36.80 -42.36
C SER A 464 67.68 -37.13 -43.78
N GLY A 465 67.17 -36.42 -44.81
CA GLY A 465 67.54 -36.64 -46.21
C GLY A 465 68.60 -35.66 -46.71
N ASN A 466 69.42 -36.05 -47.67
CA ASN A 466 70.30 -35.14 -48.42
C ASN A 466 69.68 -34.94 -49.82
N ALA A 467 69.45 -33.70 -50.23
CA ALA A 467 68.90 -33.43 -51.56
C ALA A 467 70.01 -33.58 -52.60
N ASN A 468 69.97 -34.67 -53.36
CA ASN A 468 70.71 -34.80 -54.62
C ASN A 468 69.77 -34.51 -55.79
#